data_AF-A0A0S2W664-F1
#
_entry.id   AF-A0A0S2W664-F1
#
_cell.length_a   1.000
_cell.length_b   1.000
_cell.length_c   1.000
_cell.angle_alpha   90.00
_cell.angle_beta   90.00
_cell.angle_gamma   90.00
#
_symmetry.space_group_name_H-M   'P 1'
#
loop_
_entity.id
_entity.type
_entity.pdbx_description
1 polymer ?
#
loop_
_entity_poly.entity_id
_entity_poly.type
_entity_poly.pdbx_seq_one_letter_code
_entity_poly.pdbx_strand_id
1 'polypeptide(L)' 'MAGKTEYKNHWQKENVDRINLTTPKGKKEIIRAHAEARRESVNGFINRAIDETMERDQAASGAAGEAMRGKD' A
#
# COMPACT_ATOMS: atom_id res chain seq x y z
N MET A 1 -17.40 -18.19 23.33
CA MET A 1 -16.51 -17.06 22.97
C MET A 1 -17.15 -16.17 21.89
N ALA A 2 -18.40 -15.74 22.04
CA ALA A 2 -19.10 -14.94 21.02
C ALA A 2 -18.56 -13.49 20.92
N GLY A 3 -18.26 -12.85 22.07
CA GLY A 3 -17.85 -11.43 22.09
C GLY A 3 -16.47 -11.11 21.50
N LYS A 4 -15.55 -12.09 21.37
CA LYS A 4 -14.22 -11.82 20.78
C LYS A 4 -14.25 -11.59 19.27
N THR A 5 -15.20 -12.22 18.58
CA THR A 5 -15.35 -12.10 17.12
C THR A 5 -16.07 -10.79 16.77
N GLU A 6 -17.12 -10.45 17.51
CA GLU A 6 -17.87 -9.20 17.33
C GLU A 6 -16.97 -7.98 17.56
N TYR A 7 -16.18 -7.99 18.65
CA TYR A 7 -15.22 -6.93 18.93
C TYR A 7 -14.20 -6.74 17.80
N LYS A 8 -13.61 -7.83 17.29
CA LYS A 8 -12.64 -7.76 16.18
C LYS A 8 -13.27 -7.20 14.91
N ASN A 9 -14.49 -7.61 14.59
CA ASN A 9 -15.19 -7.13 13.39
C ASN A 9 -15.54 -5.65 13.50
N HIS A 10 -16.00 -5.21 14.68
CA HIS A 10 -16.29 -3.80 14.95
C HIS A 10 -15.04 -2.94 14.81
N TRP A 11 -13.95 -3.34 15.48
CA TRP A 11 -12.69 -2.62 15.41
C TRP A 11 -12.18 -2.53 13.96
N GLN A 12 -12.23 -3.62 13.20
CA GLN A 12 -11.81 -3.61 11.80
C GLN A 12 -12.64 -2.67 10.94
N LYS A 13 -13.96 -2.59 11.17
CA LYS A 13 -14.85 -1.69 10.43
C LYS A 13 -14.52 -0.21 10.71
N GLU A 14 -14.13 0.11 11.94
CA GLU A 14 -13.90 1.50 12.36
C GLU A 14 -12.49 2.01 12.08
N ASN A 15 -11.49 1.13 12.05
CA ASN A 15 -10.07 1.53 12.10
C ASN A 15 -9.29 1.24 10.82
N VAL A 16 -9.80 0.40 9.92
CA VAL A 16 -9.07 0.04 8.71
C VAL A 16 -9.97 -0.03 7.48
N ASP A 17 -9.47 0.48 6.36
CA ASP A 17 -10.05 0.24 5.05
C ASP A 17 -9.54 -1.11 4.50
N ARG A 18 -10.47 -1.93 4.01
CA ARG A 18 -10.14 -3.18 3.34
C ARG A 18 -10.10 -3.00 1.84
N ILE A 19 -8.95 -3.27 1.24
CA ILE A 19 -8.76 -3.22 -0.21
C ILE A 19 -8.75 -4.65 -0.77
N ASN A 20 -9.64 -4.93 -1.72
CA ASN A 20 -9.58 -6.15 -2.52
C ASN A 20 -8.63 -5.95 -3.70
N LEU A 21 -7.59 -6.77 -3.78
CA LEU A 21 -6.57 -6.71 -4.82
C LEU A 21 -6.69 -7.89 -5.78
N THR A 22 -7.04 -7.61 -7.04
CA THR A 22 -7.05 -8.59 -8.13
C THR A 22 -5.70 -8.60 -8.85
N THR A 23 -5.11 -9.78 -9.02
CA THR A 23 -3.85 -9.96 -9.75
C THR A 23 -3.91 -11.22 -10.63
N PRO A 24 -3.08 -11.31 -11.68
CA PRO A 24 -2.95 -12.53 -12.47
C PRO A 24 -2.62 -13.76 -11.63
N LYS A 25 -3.07 -14.94 -12.07
CA LYS A 25 -2.79 -16.21 -11.39
C LYS A 25 -1.28 -16.39 -11.19
N GLY A 26 -0.88 -16.80 -9.99
CA GLY A 26 0.53 -16.97 -9.60
C GLY A 26 1.23 -15.71 -9.08
N LYS A 27 0.74 -14.50 -9.41
CA LYS A 27 1.37 -13.25 -8.96
C LYS A 27 1.35 -13.08 -7.44
N LYS A 28 0.32 -13.59 -6.77
CA LYS A 28 0.22 -13.60 -5.30
C LYS A 28 1.44 -14.25 -4.64
N GLU A 29 1.96 -15.34 -5.20
CA GLU A 29 3.06 -16.06 -4.57
C GLU A 29 4.40 -15.39 -4.83
N ILE A 30 4.54 -14.73 -5.98
CA ILE A 30 5.68 -13.85 -6.27
C ILE A 30 5.71 -12.68 -5.26
N ILE A 31 4.55 -12.05 -5.00
CA ILE A 31 4.43 -10.98 -4.00
C ILE A 31 4.80 -11.50 -2.61
N ARG A 32 4.33 -12.69 -2.23
CA ARG A 32 4.64 -13.31 -0.95
C ARG A 32 6.14 -13.56 -0.78
N ALA A 33 6.76 -14.22 -1.75
CA ALA A 33 8.19 -14.53 -1.71
C ALA A 33 9.04 -13.24 -1.61
N HIS A 34 8.64 -12.18 -2.31
CA HIS A 34 9.32 -10.89 -2.24
C HIS A 34 9.21 -10.25 -0.84
N ALA A 35 8.00 -10.24 -0.25
CA ALA A 35 7.79 -9.72 1.09
C ALA A 35 8.61 -10.51 2.13
N GLU A 36 8.60 -11.84 2.04
CA GLU A 36 9.36 -12.73 2.92
C GLU A 36 10.88 -12.50 2.82
N ALA A 37 11.42 -12.37 1.60
CA ALA A 37 12.84 -12.04 1.38
C ALA A 37 13.26 -10.72 2.01
N ARG A 38 12.32 -9.78 2.20
CA ARG A 38 12.52 -8.49 2.85
C ARG A 38 12.17 -8.48 4.34
N ARG A 39 11.76 -9.63 4.89
CA ARG A 39 11.28 -9.78 6.27
C ARG A 39 10.07 -8.89 6.58
N GLU A 40 9.20 -8.70 5.59
CA GLU A 40 7.96 -7.93 5.70
C GLU A 40 6.74 -8.86 5.54
N SER A 41 5.61 -8.48 6.13
CA SER A 41 4.33 -9.12 5.79
C SER A 41 3.88 -8.71 4.39
N VAL A 42 3.06 -9.53 3.71
CA VAL A 42 2.48 -9.17 2.41
C VAL A 42 1.71 -7.84 2.47
N ASN A 43 0.95 -7.61 3.55
CA ASN A 43 0.22 -6.36 3.74
C ASN A 43 1.16 -5.17 3.91
N GLY A 44 2.21 -5.32 4.72
CA GLY A 44 3.22 -4.27 4.92
C GLY A 44 3.97 -3.95 3.64
N PHE A 45 4.35 -4.97 2.87
CA PHE A 45 4.99 -4.80 1.56
C PHE A 45 4.09 -4.01 0.59
N ILE A 46 2.81 -4.37 0.49
CA ILE A 46 1.86 -3.72 -0.43
C ILE A 46 1.66 -2.26 -0.04
N ASN A 47 1.44 -1.96 1.25
CA ASN A 47 1.29 -0.57 1.72
C ASN A 47 2.54 0.25 1.43
N ARG A 48 3.73 -0.26 1.78
CA ARG A 48 4.99 0.44 1.49
C ARG A 48 5.17 0.70 0.00
N ALA A 49 4.85 -0.26 -0.86
CA ALA A 49 4.96 -0.09 -2.31
C ALA A 49 3.98 0.98 -2.86
N ILE A 50 2.79 1.10 -2.28
CA ILE A 50 1.82 2.15 -2.61
C ILE A 50 2.38 3.51 -2.18
N ASP A 51 2.80 3.64 -0.93
CA ASP A 51 3.33 4.88 -0.36
C ASP A 51 4.55 5.39 -1.16
N GLU A 52 5.53 4.52 -1.39
CA GLU A 52 6.74 4.84 -2.18
C GLU A 52 6.40 5.27 -3.62
N THR A 53 5.30 4.78 -4.17
CA THR A 53 4.86 5.15 -5.53
C THR A 53 4.15 6.49 -5.54
N MET A 54 3.24 6.72 -4.61
CA MET A 54 2.59 8.02 -4.45
C MET A 54 3.63 9.12 -4.17
N GLU A 55 4.61 8.88 -3.30
CA GLU A 55 5.70 9.83 -3.03
C GLU A 55 6.51 10.17 -4.28
N ARG A 56 6.88 9.15 -5.08
CA ARG A 56 7.64 9.34 -6.33
C ARG A 56 6.84 10.15 -7.36
N ASP A 57 5.56 9.87 -7.49
CA ASP A 57 4.68 10.56 -8.45
C ASP A 57 4.49 12.03 -8.04
N GLN A 58 4.38 12.31 -6.74
CA GLN A 58 4.30 13.67 -6.21
C GLN A 58 5.62 14.43 -6.41
N ALA A 59 6.77 13.79 -6.19
CA ALA A 59 8.07 14.40 -6.45
C ALA A 59 8.27 14.71 -7.94
N ALA A 60 7.87 13.81 -8.84
CA ALA A 60 7.92 14.03 -10.28
C ALA A 60 7.00 15.19 -10.72
N SER A 61 5.81 15.28 -10.13
CA SER A 61 4.84 16.34 -10.43
C SER A 61 5.27 17.70 -9.86
N GLY A 62 5.90 17.74 -8.68
CA GLY A 62 6.47 18.95 -8.09
C GLY A 62 7.68 19.49 -8.87
N ALA A 63 8.55 18.61 -9.35
CA ALA A 63 9.69 18.98 -10.18
C ALA A 63 9.28 19.59 -11.53
N ALA A 64 8.16 19.15 -12.11
CA ALA A 64 7.60 19.74 -13.33
C ALA A 64 7.04 21.17 -13.11
N GLY A 65 6.60 21.50 -11.88
CA GLY A 65 6.07 22.82 -11.52
C GLY A 65 7.15 23.90 -11.29
N GLU A 66 8.33 23.52 -10.78
CA GLU A 66 9.45 24.45 -10.55
C GLU A 66 10.24 24.75 -11.83
N ALA A 67 10.40 23.78 -12.73
CA ALA A 67 11.11 23.97 -14.00
C ALA A 67 10.43 25.00 -14.94
N MET A 68 9.14 25.29 -14.75
CA MET A 68 8.37 26.24 -15.56
C MET A 68 8.42 27.69 -15.05
N ARG A 69 8.86 27.94 -13.80
CA ARG A 69 8.89 29.30 -13.18
C ARG A 69 10.25 30.01 -13.26
N GLY A 70 11.27 29.38 -13.84
CA GLY A 70 12.65 29.90 -13.88
C GLY A 70 13.07 30.56 -15.19
N LYS A 71 12.15 31.18 -15.93
CA LYS A 71 12.45 31.98 -17.13
C LYS A 71 11.61 33.24 -17.14
N ASP A 72 11.96 34.19 -16.28
CA ASP A 72 11.61 35.61 -16.43
C ASP A 72 12.79 36.46 -15.95
#